data_AF-A0A522D9I2-F1
#
_entry.id   AF-A0A522D9I2-F1
#
_cell.length_a   1.000
_cell.length_b   1.000
_cell.length_c   1.000
_cell.angle_alpha   90.00
_cell.angle_beta   90.00
_cell.angle_gamma   90.00
#
_symmetry.space_group_name_H-M   'P 1'
#
loop_
_entity.id
_entity.type
_entity.pdbx_description
1 polymer ?
#
loop_
_entity_poly.entity_id
_entity_poly.type
_entity_poly.pdbx_seq_one_letter_code
_entity_poly.pdbx_strand_id
1 'polypeptide(L)'
;MSENTVSSEPVKEPLNPDRNAVAREARALLEQENINAAVRDFKADSEEKKLALEFINGHMQFMRETVENDRKNGLLRKDLEIRDLVSHINMMLKHRDEGLFFTLVKMSPVHYKAVNKDLVQVANKKEE
;
A
#
# COMPACT_ATOMS: atom_id res chain seq x y z
N MET A 1 -13.61 -38.43 44.44
CA MET A 1 -12.78 -39.13 43.46
C MET A 1 -13.57 -39.14 42.17
N SER A 2 -13.43 -38.10 41.34
CA SER A 2 -12.56 -38.11 40.13
C SER A 2 -13.36 -38.66 38.94
N GLU A 3 -13.48 -38.05 37.76
CA GLU A 3 -12.84 -36.92 37.11
C GLU A 3 -13.82 -36.41 36.03
N ASN A 4 -13.98 -35.09 35.92
CA ASN A 4 -14.70 -34.48 34.80
C ASN A 4 -13.64 -33.95 33.84
N THR A 5 -13.34 -34.71 32.79
CA THR A 5 -12.35 -34.35 31.77
C THR A 5 -12.94 -33.29 30.85
N VAL A 6 -12.76 -32.02 31.21
CA VAL A 6 -12.95 -30.91 30.27
C VAL A 6 -11.82 -31.01 29.25
N SER A 7 -12.16 -31.52 28.06
CA SER A 7 -11.29 -31.47 26.89
C SER A 7 -11.16 -30.00 26.47
N SER A 8 -10.15 -29.32 26.99
CA SER A 8 -9.75 -28.01 26.51
C SER A 8 -9.09 -28.17 25.14
N GLU A 9 -9.90 -28.09 24.09
CA GLU A 9 -9.37 -27.75 22.76
C GLU A 9 -8.55 -26.46 22.89
N PRO A 10 -7.33 -26.41 22.34
CA PRO A 10 -6.55 -25.18 22.37
C PRO A 10 -7.31 -24.15 21.53
N VAL A 11 -7.81 -23.11 22.19
CA VAL A 11 -8.29 -21.89 21.55
C VAL A 11 -7.15 -21.43 20.65
N LYS A 12 -7.30 -21.60 19.32
CA LYS A 12 -6.42 -20.94 18.36
C LYS A 12 -6.59 -19.45 18.59
N GLU A 13 -5.66 -18.86 19.35
CA GLU A 13 -5.47 -17.42 19.33
C GLU A 13 -5.46 -16.98 17.86
N PRO A 14 -6.20 -15.93 17.48
CA PRO A 14 -6.06 -15.40 16.15
C PRO A 14 -4.58 -15.00 16.01
N LEU A 15 -3.85 -15.73 15.17
CA LEU A 15 -2.46 -15.42 14.85
C LEU A 15 -2.47 -14.01 14.30
N ASN A 16 -2.12 -13.03 15.13
CA ASN A 16 -1.89 -11.69 14.66
C ASN A 16 -0.75 -11.78 13.64
N PRO A 17 -0.97 -11.39 12.37
CA PRO A 17 0.01 -11.57 11.32
C PRO A 17 1.31 -10.84 11.66
N ASP A 18 2.45 -11.43 11.27
CA ASP A 18 3.76 -10.83 11.57
C ASP A 18 3.90 -9.50 10.84
N ARG A 19 3.83 -8.41 11.61
CA ARG A 19 3.92 -7.03 11.11
C ARG A 19 5.22 -6.79 10.35
N ASN A 20 6.35 -7.38 10.80
CA ASN A 20 7.63 -7.24 10.11
C ASN A 20 7.63 -7.96 8.76
N ALA A 21 6.96 -9.11 8.68
CA ALA A 21 6.79 -9.82 7.41
C ALA A 21 5.91 -9.01 6.44
N VAL A 22 4.79 -8.45 6.92
CA VAL A 22 3.94 -7.54 6.12
C VAL A 22 4.76 -6.37 5.57
N ALA A 23 5.57 -5.72 6.42
CA ALA A 23 6.40 -4.59 6.00
C ALA A 23 7.46 -4.98 4.97
N ARG A 24 8.10 -6.15 5.10
CA ARG A 24 9.06 -6.67 4.11
C ARG A 24 8.40 -6.94 2.76
N GLU A 25 7.25 -7.62 2.76
CA GLU A 25 6.52 -7.95 1.54
C GLU A 25 6.01 -6.68 0.83
N ALA A 26 5.46 -5.73 1.59
CA ALA A 26 5.00 -4.45 1.04
C ALA A 26 6.15 -3.61 0.48
N ARG A 27 7.31 -3.62 1.16
CA ARG A 27 8.53 -2.97 0.65
C ARG A 27 9.00 -3.59 -0.66
N ALA A 28 9.00 -4.93 -0.76
CA ALA A 28 9.42 -5.62 -1.98
C ALA A 28 8.56 -5.24 -3.20
N LEU A 29 7.27 -4.98 -2.99
CA LEU A 29 6.35 -4.46 -4.01
C LEU A 29 6.63 -2.99 -4.36
N LEU A 30 6.86 -2.12 -3.36
CA LEU A 30 7.12 -0.68 -3.56
C LEU A 30 8.45 -0.39 -4.25
N GLU A 31 9.43 -1.28 -4.12
CA GLU A 31 10.74 -1.12 -4.76
C GLU A 31 10.71 -1.46 -6.26
N GLN A 32 9.61 -2.02 -6.77
CA GLN A 32 9.47 -2.34 -8.19
C GLN A 32 9.25 -1.08 -9.02
N GLU A 33 9.99 -0.97 -10.13
CA GLU A 33 9.84 0.13 -11.08
C GLU A 33 8.42 0.19 -11.66
N ASN A 34 7.83 -0.97 -11.93
CA ASN A 34 6.44 -1.11 -12.36
C ASN A 34 5.60 -1.77 -11.26
N ILE A 35 5.25 -0.98 -10.25
CA ILE A 35 4.43 -1.43 -9.13
C ILE A 35 3.07 -1.99 -9.57
N ASN A 36 2.47 -1.47 -10.64
CA ASN A 36 1.20 -1.99 -11.17
C ASN A 36 1.34 -3.44 -11.67
N ALA A 37 2.41 -3.74 -12.41
CA ALA A 37 2.71 -5.11 -12.85
C ALA A 37 3.05 -6.00 -11.66
N ALA A 38 3.87 -5.49 -10.72
CA ALA A 38 4.25 -6.22 -9.52
C ALA A 38 3.03 -6.65 -8.69
N VAL A 39 2.11 -5.72 -8.43
CA VAL A 39 0.85 -5.98 -7.71
C VAL A 39 -0.01 -7.02 -8.44
N ARG A 40 -0.13 -6.92 -9.77
CA ARG A 40 -0.93 -7.85 -10.57
C ARG A 40 -0.40 -9.29 -10.51
N ASP A 41 0.92 -9.44 -10.56
CA ASP A 41 1.58 -10.75 -10.65
C ASP A 41 1.93 -11.31 -9.25
N PHE A 42 1.61 -10.56 -8.18
CA PHE A 42 1.91 -10.93 -6.79
C PHE A 42 1.00 -12.06 -6.28
N LYS A 43 1.62 -13.12 -5.74
CA LYS A 43 0.92 -14.27 -5.15
C LYS A 43 0.77 -14.10 -3.64
N ALA A 44 -0.42 -13.70 -3.20
CA ALA A 44 -0.77 -13.54 -1.79
C ALA A 44 -1.18 -14.87 -1.11
N ASP A 45 -0.22 -15.79 -1.01
CA ASP A 45 -0.39 -17.15 -0.46
C ASP A 45 -0.40 -17.22 1.08
N SER A 46 -0.16 -16.10 1.76
CA SER A 46 -0.14 -15.95 3.22
C SER A 46 -0.91 -14.70 3.66
N GLU A 47 -1.39 -14.66 4.90
CA GLU A 47 -2.12 -13.51 5.45
C GLU A 47 -1.25 -12.25 5.46
N GLU A 48 0.04 -12.38 5.73
CA GLU A 48 1.00 -11.28 5.68
C GLU A 48 1.12 -10.67 4.29
N LYS A 49 1.19 -11.52 3.26
CA LYS A 49 1.22 -11.06 1.86
C LYS A 49 -0.11 -10.45 1.42
N LYS A 50 -1.25 -10.97 1.88
CA LYS A 50 -2.57 -10.36 1.62
C LYS A 50 -2.63 -8.95 2.20
N LEU A 51 -2.23 -8.79 3.47
CA LEU A 51 -2.18 -7.49 4.12
C LEU A 51 -1.20 -6.54 3.44
N ALA A 52 -0.02 -7.02 3.04
CA ALA A 52 0.93 -6.22 2.28
C ALA A 52 0.31 -5.72 0.97
N LEU A 53 -0.38 -6.60 0.23
CA LEU A 53 -1.08 -6.25 -0.99
C LEU A 53 -2.19 -5.22 -0.76
N GLU A 54 -2.97 -5.36 0.31
CA GLU A 54 -3.98 -4.37 0.71
C GLU A 54 -3.37 -2.98 0.97
N PHE A 55 -2.25 -2.92 1.69
CA PHE A 55 -1.52 -1.67 1.92
C PHE A 55 -1.06 -1.03 0.61
N ILE A 56 -0.49 -1.82 -0.30
CA ILE A 56 0.01 -1.31 -1.57
C ILE A 56 -1.13 -0.85 -2.47
N ASN A 57 -2.25 -1.58 -2.50
CA ASN A 57 -3.43 -1.18 -3.24
C ASN A 57 -4.02 0.14 -2.71
N GLY A 58 -4.12 0.29 -1.38
CA GLY A 58 -4.57 1.54 -0.77
C GLY A 58 -3.66 2.72 -1.11
N HIS A 59 -2.34 2.53 -1.04
CA HIS A 59 -1.37 3.54 -1.47
C HIS A 59 -1.55 3.92 -2.94
N MET A 60 -1.63 2.94 -3.83
CA MET A 60 -1.77 3.17 -5.27
C MET A 60 -3.09 3.85 -5.63
N GLN A 61 -4.18 3.48 -4.96
CA GLN A 61 -5.47 4.14 -5.10
C GLN A 61 -5.36 5.61 -4.70
N PHE A 62 -4.80 5.88 -3.52
CA PHE A 62 -4.59 7.25 -3.05
C PHE A 62 -3.77 8.09 -4.05
N MET A 63 -2.69 7.53 -4.62
CA MET A 63 -1.88 8.24 -5.62
C MET A 63 -2.69 8.57 -6.87
N ARG A 64 -3.50 7.63 -7.37
CA ARG A 64 -4.37 7.83 -8.54
C ARG A 64 -5.39 8.94 -8.28
N GLU A 65 -6.09 8.89 -7.15
CA GLU A 65 -7.07 9.91 -6.77
C GLU A 65 -6.43 11.30 -6.63
N THR A 66 -5.24 11.36 -6.04
CA THR A 66 -4.48 12.61 -5.90
C THR A 66 -4.12 13.20 -7.27
N VAL A 67 -3.55 12.39 -8.16
CA VAL A 67 -3.19 12.81 -9.52
C VAL A 67 -4.44 13.25 -10.30
N GLU A 68 -5.53 12.49 -10.22
CA GLU A 68 -6.77 12.84 -10.91
C GLU A 68 -7.37 14.15 -10.41
N ASN A 69 -7.37 14.36 -9.09
CA ASN A 69 -7.84 15.60 -8.50
C ASN A 69 -6.95 16.79 -8.86
N ASP A 70 -5.63 16.63 -8.77
CA ASP A 70 -4.69 17.69 -9.17
C ASP A 70 -4.87 18.05 -10.65
N ARG A 71 -5.04 17.05 -11.52
CA ARG A 71 -5.30 17.27 -12.96
C ARG A 71 -6.59 18.05 -13.19
N LYS A 72 -7.68 17.70 -12.50
CA LYS A 72 -8.97 18.43 -12.60
C LYS A 72 -8.83 19.90 -12.16
N ASN A 73 -7.93 20.19 -11.24
CA ASN A 73 -7.69 21.53 -10.71
C ASN A 73 -6.51 22.26 -11.38
N GLY A 74 -5.85 21.66 -12.39
CA GLY A 74 -4.67 22.24 -13.05
C GLY A 74 -3.46 22.37 -12.13
N LEU A 75 -3.36 21.54 -11.09
CA LEU A 75 -2.28 21.57 -10.12
C LEU A 75 -1.13 20.64 -10.53
N LEU A 76 0.10 21.08 -10.23
CA LEU A 76 1.30 20.27 -10.35
C LEU A 76 2.04 20.32 -9.02
N ARG A 77 1.87 19.27 -8.21
CA ARG A 77 2.54 19.17 -6.92
C ARG A 77 4.01 18.82 -7.10
N LYS A 78 4.85 19.42 -6.26
CA LYS A 78 6.26 19.05 -6.11
C LYS A 78 6.39 17.81 -5.23
N ASP A 79 7.55 17.16 -5.33
CA ASP A 79 7.88 15.94 -4.58
C ASP A 79 7.67 16.11 -3.06
N LEU A 80 7.98 17.29 -2.50
CA LEU A 80 7.78 17.56 -1.08
C LEU A 80 6.30 17.59 -0.69
N GLU A 81 5.46 18.25 -1.48
CA GLU A 81 4.02 18.39 -1.20
C GLU A 81 3.30 17.03 -1.27
N ILE A 82 3.74 16.16 -2.17
CA ILE A 82 3.25 14.78 -2.26
C ILE A 82 3.64 13.98 -1.03
N ARG A 83 4.90 14.10 -0.57
CA ARG A 83 5.37 13.40 0.63
C ARG A 83 4.60 13.82 1.87
N ASP A 84 4.36 15.11 2.04
CA ASP A 84 3.64 15.65 3.18
C ASP A 84 2.18 15.17 3.20
N LEU A 85 1.52 15.14 2.04
CA LEU A 85 0.14 14.66 1.91
C LEU A 85 0.01 13.17 2.25
N VAL A 86 0.91 12.33 1.71
CA VAL A 86 0.92 10.88 2.00
C VAL A 86 1.21 10.63 3.48
N SER A 87 2.17 11.37 4.04
CA SER A 87 2.52 11.31 5.46
C SER A 87 1.31 11.61 6.35
N HIS A 88 0.56 12.67 6.05
CA HIS A 88 -0.63 13.04 6.84
C HIS A 88 -1.74 12.01 6.77
N ILE A 89 -2.09 11.50 5.58
CA ILE A 89 -3.18 10.53 5.43
C ILE A 89 -2.82 9.20 6.09
N ASN A 90 -1.58 8.73 5.92
CA ASN A 90 -1.12 7.50 6.55
C ASN A 90 -0.98 7.65 8.08
N MET A 91 -0.66 8.85 8.57
CA MET A 91 -0.66 9.16 10.00
C MET A 91 -2.09 9.18 10.59
N MET A 92 -3.11 9.54 9.82
CA MET A 92 -4.51 9.46 10.26
C MET A 92 -5.02 8.02 10.31
N LEU A 93 -4.46 7.11 9.51
CA LEU A 93 -4.72 5.66 9.55
C LEU A 93 -3.92 4.93 10.66
N LYS A 94 -3.33 5.68 11.60
CA LYS A 94 -2.37 5.23 12.62
C LYS A 94 -2.84 3.97 13.33
N HIS A 95 -2.20 2.84 13.02
CA HIS A 95 -1.90 1.77 13.99
C HIS A 95 -0.85 0.72 13.54
N ARG A 96 -0.31 0.69 12.30
CA ARG A 96 0.18 -0.60 11.76
C ARG A 96 1.68 -0.84 11.48
N ASP A 97 2.52 0.10 11.06
CA ASP A 97 4.00 -0.16 10.91
C ASP A 97 4.81 1.10 10.53
N GLU A 98 5.88 1.45 11.27
CA GLU A 98 6.71 2.65 11.01
C GLU A 98 7.65 2.48 9.80
N GLY A 99 8.17 1.28 9.56
CA GLY A 99 9.07 1.01 8.45
C GLY A 99 8.35 1.08 7.11
N LEU A 100 7.13 0.54 7.07
CA LEU A 100 6.25 0.66 5.91
C LEU A 100 5.86 2.13 5.67
N PHE A 101 5.50 2.85 6.73
CA PHE A 101 5.18 4.28 6.63
C PHE A 101 6.32 5.10 6.01
N PHE A 102 7.54 4.94 6.51
CA PHE A 102 8.70 5.64 5.97
C PHE A 102 8.96 5.28 4.50
N THR A 103 8.79 4.01 4.15
CA THR A 103 8.97 3.53 2.77
C THR A 103 7.93 4.14 1.83
N LEU A 104 6.66 4.17 2.23
CA LEU A 104 5.59 4.81 1.46
C LEU A 104 5.91 6.29 1.22
N VAL A 105 6.24 7.04 2.26
CA VAL A 105 6.61 8.46 2.14
C VAL A 105 7.81 8.65 1.21
N LYS A 106 8.86 7.84 1.35
CA LYS A 106 10.06 7.95 0.51
C LYS A 106 9.76 7.71 -0.98
N MET A 107 8.90 6.72 -1.28
CA MET A 107 8.58 6.32 -2.66
C MET A 107 7.42 7.12 -3.28
N SER A 108 6.70 7.91 -2.48
CA SER A 108 5.51 8.64 -2.93
C SER A 108 5.72 9.52 -4.17
N PRO A 109 6.79 10.34 -4.27
CA PRO A 109 7.01 11.17 -5.46
C PRO A 109 7.24 10.34 -6.73
N VAL A 110 7.92 9.21 -6.60
CA VAL A 110 8.21 8.31 -7.72
C VAL A 110 6.90 7.74 -8.27
N HIS A 111 6.05 7.20 -7.38
CA HIS A 111 4.77 6.62 -7.77
C HIS A 111 3.79 7.67 -8.30
N TYR A 112 3.79 8.89 -7.74
CA TYR A 112 2.99 10.01 -8.28
C TYR A 112 3.35 10.30 -9.73
N LYS A 113 4.65 10.49 -10.00
CA LYS A 113 5.15 10.82 -11.34
C LYS A 113 4.84 9.71 -12.34
N ALA A 114 5.02 8.45 -11.94
CA ALA A 114 4.68 7.30 -12.77
C ALA A 114 3.19 7.28 -13.14
N VAL A 115 2.31 7.40 -12.14
CA VAL A 115 0.85 7.41 -12.37
C VAL A 115 0.42 8.60 -13.22
N ASN A 116 0.95 9.79 -12.96
CA ASN A 116 0.65 10.98 -13.74
C ASN A 116 1.08 10.82 -15.21
N LYS A 117 2.29 10.30 -15.45
CA LYS A 117 2.77 10.01 -16.80
C LYS A 117 1.88 8.99 -17.52
N ASP A 118 1.51 7.90 -16.86
CA ASP A 118 0.66 6.86 -17.43
C ASP A 118 -0.71 7.43 -17.85
N LEU A 119 -1.34 8.25 -16.99
CA LEU A 119 -2.63 8.86 -17.29
C LEU A 119 -2.56 9.88 -18.42
N VAL A 120 -1.49 10.68 -18.49
CA VAL A 120 -1.27 11.63 -19.61
C VAL A 120 -1.09 10.87 -20.93
N GLN A 121 -0.32 9.78 -20.94
CA GLN A 121 -0.13 8.97 -22.15
C GLN A 121 -1.43 8.30 -22.61
N VAL A 122 -2.25 7.80 -21.68
CA VAL A 122 -3.55 7.21 -22.01
C VAL A 122 -4.51 8.25 -22.59
N ALA A 123 -4.48 9.50 -22.11
CA ALA A 123 -5.29 10.58 -22.68
C ALA A 123 -4.88 10.89 -24.12
N ASN A 124 -3.59 11.08 -24.37
CA ASN A 124 -3.08 11.42 -25.71
C ASN A 124 -3.36 10.32 -26.74
N LYS A 125 -3.33 9.04 -26.35
CA LYS A 125 -3.66 7.90 -27.24
C LYS A 125 -5.15 7.78 -27.61
N LYS A 126 -6.05 8.45 -26.88
CA LYS A 126 -7.49 8.45 -27.18
C LYS A 126 -7.90 9.57 -28.14
N GLU A 127 -6.99 10.49 -28.43
CA GLU A 127 -7.22 11.65 -29.30
C GLU A 127 -6.64 11.44 -30.72
N GLU A 128 -5.97 10.31 -30.98
CA GLU A 128 -5.52 9.81 -32.30
C GLU A 128 -6.51 8.80 -32.89
#